data_AF-A0A7S2KVT7-F1
#
_entry.id   AF-A0A7S2KVT7-F1
#
_cell.length_a   1.000
_cell.length_b   1.000
_cell.length_c   1.000
_cell.angle_alpha   90.00
_cell.angle_beta   90.00
_cell.angle_gamma   90.00
#
_symmetry.space_group_name_H-M   'P 1'
#
loop_
_entity.id
_entity.type
_entity.pdbx_description
1 polymer ?
#
loop_
_entity_poly.entity_id
_entity_poly.type
_entity_poly.pdbx_seq_one_letter_code
_entity_poly.pdbx_strand_id
1 'polypeptide(L)'
;LSVLGNHDYGGWRMDKGWPQQIGYSFVNHNWIMPARYYMKRMKHPNFIVDVFNLDSNHHDAKIPGEEPNHNICSSHNYQDGVGTCAANGGPPNVPGCRGWFWGSATAQQKWLEEKLAASDANWKIVNTHFPCGYDSGFYKRMKAMHGLDLIVTGHRHQQELWWTGTKSKYIQDFMRKNDWDDASPACFISGGGGGIVAQKFFYAQYGGDLINYGFFHLSI
;
A
#
# COMPACT_ATOMS: atom_id res chain seq x y z
N LEU A 1 -2.90 -12.97 1.00
CA LEU A 1 -2.60 -12.17 -0.21
C LEU A 1 -1.58 -11.14 0.21
N SER A 2 -0.47 -11.02 -0.50
CA SER A 2 0.63 -10.14 -0.11
C SER A 2 0.81 -8.99 -1.12
N VAL A 3 1.41 -7.90 -0.65
CA VAL A 3 1.82 -6.72 -1.44
C VAL A 3 3.24 -6.34 -1.04
N LEU A 4 3.95 -5.66 -1.93
CA LEU A 4 5.29 -5.14 -1.64
C LEU A 4 5.21 -3.90 -0.75
N GLY A 5 5.88 -3.96 0.40
CA GLY A 5 6.19 -2.78 1.19
C GLY A 5 7.53 -2.16 0.82
N ASN A 6 7.81 -0.97 1.36
CA ASN A 6 9.07 -0.28 1.12
C ASN A 6 10.26 -1.12 1.59
N HIS A 7 10.10 -1.85 2.70
CA HIS A 7 11.11 -2.79 3.20
C HIS A 7 11.41 -3.96 2.26
N ASP A 8 10.47 -4.38 1.42
CA ASP A 8 10.75 -5.42 0.41
C ASP A 8 11.72 -4.94 -0.66
N TYR A 9 11.78 -3.63 -0.93
CA TYR A 9 12.78 -3.00 -1.79
C TYR A 9 14.09 -2.66 -1.03
N GLY A 10 14.04 -2.70 0.31
CA GLY A 10 15.16 -2.38 1.19
C GLY A 10 14.90 -1.23 2.17
N GLY A 11 13.69 -0.68 2.18
CA GLY A 11 13.21 0.39 3.08
C GLY A 11 13.68 1.76 2.62
N TRP A 12 14.99 1.94 2.62
CA TRP A 12 15.69 3.09 2.10
C TRP A 12 16.37 2.78 0.76
N ARG A 13 16.55 1.51 0.38
CA ARG A 13 17.17 1.09 -0.89
C ARG A 13 16.16 0.65 -1.93
N MET A 14 16.63 0.51 -3.18
CA MET A 14 15.83 -0.01 -4.30
C MET A 14 16.24 -1.42 -4.77
N ASP A 15 17.28 -2.00 -4.15
CA ASP A 15 18.00 -3.17 -4.66
C ASP A 15 18.00 -4.40 -3.75
N LYS A 16 17.02 -4.50 -2.83
CA LYS A 16 16.83 -5.68 -2.00
C LYS A 16 15.56 -6.42 -2.41
N GLY A 17 15.63 -7.76 -2.41
CA GLY A 17 14.55 -8.70 -2.08
C GLY A 17 13.25 -8.77 -2.91
N TRP A 18 12.79 -7.69 -3.55
CA TRP A 18 11.45 -7.63 -4.12
C TRP A 18 11.19 -8.67 -5.23
N PRO A 19 12.14 -9.02 -6.14
CA PRO A 19 11.92 -10.08 -7.12
C PRO A 19 11.82 -11.45 -6.44
N GLN A 20 12.54 -11.68 -5.33
CA GLN A 20 12.47 -12.92 -4.57
C GLN A 20 11.10 -13.12 -3.94
N GLN A 21 10.48 -12.06 -3.42
CA GLN A 21 9.11 -12.13 -2.90
C GLN A 21 8.12 -12.56 -3.98
N ILE A 22 8.28 -12.07 -5.21
CA ILE A 22 7.46 -12.49 -6.35
C ILE A 22 7.76 -13.94 -6.72
N GLY A 23 9.03 -14.28 -6.91
CA GLY A 23 9.50 -15.61 -7.28
C GLY A 23 9.06 -16.69 -6.29
N TYR A 24 9.01 -16.37 -5.00
CA TYR A 24 8.60 -17.31 -3.95
C TYR A 24 7.14 -17.77 -4.10
N SER A 25 6.29 -16.95 -4.72
CA SER A 25 4.89 -17.30 -5.00
C SER A 25 4.75 -18.52 -5.92
N PHE A 26 5.78 -18.83 -6.70
CA PHE A 26 5.79 -19.98 -7.62
C PHE A 26 6.39 -21.24 -7.00
N VAL A 27 6.86 -21.16 -5.75
CA VAL A 27 7.47 -22.28 -5.03
C VAL A 27 6.68 -22.64 -3.77
N ASN A 28 6.03 -21.65 -3.13
CA ASN A 28 5.24 -21.86 -1.93
C ASN A 28 3.82 -21.31 -2.08
N HIS A 29 2.83 -22.22 -2.07
CA HIS A 29 1.42 -21.85 -2.25
C HIS A 29 0.81 -21.10 -1.06
N ASN A 30 1.49 -21.04 0.09
CA ASN A 30 1.07 -20.22 1.24
C ASN A 30 1.44 -18.74 1.07
N TRP A 31 2.30 -18.42 0.09
CA TRP A 31 2.67 -17.05 -0.26
C TRP A 31 2.14 -16.71 -1.65
N ILE A 32 1.26 -15.71 -1.74
CA ILE A 32 0.63 -15.32 -3.00
C ILE A 32 0.94 -13.87 -3.27
N MET A 33 1.89 -13.63 -4.20
CA MET A 33 2.26 -12.34 -4.76
C MET A 33 2.92 -12.50 -6.15
N PRO A 34 2.19 -12.97 -7.17
CA PRO A 34 2.77 -13.39 -8.45
C PRO A 34 3.28 -12.22 -9.32
N ALA A 35 3.03 -10.98 -8.93
CA ALA A 35 3.48 -9.76 -9.60
C ALA A 35 3.47 -8.59 -8.61
N ARG A 36 4.07 -7.45 -8.99
CA ARG A 36 4.05 -6.21 -8.19
C ARG A 36 2.63 -5.72 -7.91
N TYR A 37 1.75 -5.88 -8.88
CA TYR A 37 0.31 -5.70 -8.72
C TYR A 37 -0.46 -6.80 -9.43
N TYR A 38 -1.54 -7.24 -8.81
CA TYR A 38 -2.35 -8.35 -9.29
C TYR A 38 -3.72 -8.33 -8.62
N MET A 39 -4.66 -9.11 -9.17
CA MET A 39 -6.01 -9.22 -8.64
C MET A 39 -6.27 -10.66 -8.21
N LYS A 40 -6.98 -10.84 -7.10
CA LYS A 40 -7.53 -12.12 -6.69
C LYS A 40 -9.05 -12.00 -6.51
N ARG A 41 -9.78 -12.78 -7.30
CA ARG A 41 -11.22 -13.01 -7.10
C ARG A 41 -11.41 -14.16 -6.11
N MET A 42 -12.29 -13.94 -5.13
CA MET A 42 -12.68 -14.91 -4.11
C MET A 42 -14.19 -15.11 -4.20
N LYS A 43 -14.62 -16.35 -4.42
CA LYS A 43 -16.05 -16.71 -4.47
C LYS A 43 -16.45 -17.35 -3.15
N HIS A 44 -17.41 -16.75 -2.49
CA HIS A 44 -18.09 -17.31 -1.32
C HIS A 44 -19.51 -17.75 -1.72
N PRO A 45 -20.22 -18.56 -0.91
CA PRO A 45 -21.55 -19.06 -1.28
C PRO A 45 -22.55 -17.96 -1.67
N ASN A 46 -22.48 -16.79 -1.03
CA ASN A 46 -23.47 -15.72 -1.17
C ASN A 46 -22.92 -14.41 -1.75
N PHE A 47 -21.61 -14.32 -1.97
CA PHE A 47 -20.98 -13.10 -2.46
C PHE A 47 -19.62 -13.36 -3.12
N ILE A 48 -19.20 -12.41 -3.94
CA ILE A 48 -17.90 -12.40 -4.61
C ILE A 48 -17.12 -11.19 -4.09
N VAL A 49 -15.84 -11.41 -3.79
CA VAL A 49 -14.90 -10.36 -3.42
C VAL A 49 -13.78 -10.30 -4.45
N ASP A 50 -13.50 -9.11 -4.95
CA ASP A 50 -12.32 -8.84 -5.74
C ASP A 50 -11.32 -8.03 -4.93
N VAL A 51 -10.13 -8.59 -4.72
CA VAL A 51 -9.02 -7.93 -4.03
C VAL A 51 -7.96 -7.53 -5.04
N PHE A 52 -7.75 -6.23 -5.18
CA PHE A 52 -6.74 -5.60 -6.03
C PHE A 52 -5.51 -5.28 -5.19
N ASN A 53 -4.43 -6.00 -5.40
CA ASN A 53 -3.17 -5.87 -4.68
C ASN A 53 -2.26 -4.93 -5.46
N LEU A 54 -1.85 -3.82 -4.84
CA LEU A 54 -1.19 -2.70 -5.51
C LEU A 54 0.18 -2.39 -4.89
N ASP A 55 1.17 -2.07 -5.72
CA ASP A 55 2.45 -1.52 -5.31
C ASP A 55 2.35 0.00 -5.20
N SER A 56 2.49 0.53 -3.98
CA SER A 56 2.41 1.96 -3.67
C SER A 56 3.76 2.59 -3.32
N ASN A 57 4.88 1.91 -3.56
CA ASN A 57 6.22 2.38 -3.19
C ASN A 57 6.70 3.62 -3.97
N HIS A 58 5.93 4.08 -4.96
CA HIS A 58 6.18 5.37 -5.61
C HIS A 58 6.15 6.57 -4.63
N HIS A 59 5.47 6.42 -3.48
CA HIS A 59 5.42 7.44 -2.42
C HIS A 59 6.74 7.60 -1.65
N ASP A 60 7.57 6.56 -1.54
CA ASP A 60 8.95 6.64 -1.02
C ASP A 60 10.01 6.78 -2.13
N ALA A 61 9.61 6.72 -3.41
CA ALA A 61 10.51 6.92 -4.55
C ALA A 61 10.62 8.40 -4.92
N LYS A 62 11.44 9.16 -4.20
CA LYS A 62 11.55 10.62 -4.35
C LYS A 62 12.75 11.05 -5.20
N ILE A 63 12.90 12.35 -5.43
CA ILE A 63 14.09 12.88 -6.12
C ILE A 63 15.32 12.64 -5.22
N PRO A 64 16.49 12.24 -5.75
CA PRO A 64 17.68 12.05 -4.92
C PRO A 64 17.99 13.28 -4.05
N GLY A 65 18.18 13.06 -2.75
CA GLY A 65 18.42 14.12 -1.76
C GLY A 65 17.18 14.55 -0.96
N GLU A 66 15.97 14.28 -1.43
CA GLU A 66 14.74 14.47 -0.65
C GLU A 66 14.58 13.35 0.37
N GLU A 67 14.18 13.67 1.60
CA GLU A 67 13.91 12.70 2.69
C GLU A 67 14.94 11.55 2.74
N PRO A 68 16.25 11.84 2.88
CA PRO A 68 17.32 10.88 2.61
C PRO A 68 17.27 9.62 3.49
N ASN A 69 16.54 9.67 4.61
CA ASN A 69 16.37 8.53 5.53
C ASN A 69 15.27 7.54 5.10
N HIS A 70 14.39 7.93 4.18
CA HIS A 70 13.25 7.11 3.73
C HIS A 70 13.17 6.97 2.19
N ASN A 71 13.92 7.79 1.46
CA ASN A 71 13.86 7.82 0.01
C ASN A 71 14.57 6.63 -0.64
N ILE A 72 13.78 5.72 -1.21
CA ILE A 72 14.24 4.52 -1.95
C ILE A 72 15.21 4.87 -3.09
N CYS A 73 15.09 6.06 -3.68
CA CYS A 73 15.81 6.50 -4.86
C CYS A 73 16.97 7.47 -4.59
N SER A 74 17.56 7.45 -3.38
CA SER A 74 18.66 8.37 -3.03
C SER A 74 20.06 7.80 -3.29
N SER A 75 21.10 8.63 -3.14
CA SER A 75 22.48 8.37 -3.56
C SER A 75 23.19 7.26 -2.78
N HIS A 76 22.71 6.91 -1.59
CA HIS A 76 23.24 5.79 -0.81
C HIS A 76 23.10 4.43 -1.51
N ASN A 77 22.26 4.34 -2.55
CA ASN A 77 22.19 3.15 -3.40
C ASN A 77 23.54 2.83 -4.07
N TYR A 78 24.45 3.82 -4.21
CA TYR A 78 25.83 3.64 -4.68
C TYR A 78 26.84 3.24 -3.60
N GLN A 79 26.51 3.40 -2.32
CA GLN A 79 27.46 3.18 -1.23
C GLN A 79 27.70 1.67 -0.98
N ASP A 80 26.63 0.88 -0.96
CA ASP A 80 26.67 -0.56 -0.61
C ASP A 80 25.91 -1.44 -1.63
N GLY A 81 25.84 -1.01 -2.88
CA GLY A 81 25.19 -1.81 -3.93
C GLY A 81 25.50 -1.35 -5.33
N VAL A 82 24.91 -2.04 -6.30
CA VAL A 82 25.16 -1.81 -7.74
C VAL A 82 24.50 -0.53 -8.25
N GLY A 83 23.66 0.12 -7.44
CA GLY A 83 22.92 1.31 -7.84
C GLY A 83 21.94 1.05 -8.99
N THR A 84 21.53 -0.20 -9.20
CA THR A 84 20.61 -0.64 -10.27
C THR A 84 19.90 -1.94 -9.90
N CYS A 85 18.74 -2.18 -10.52
CA CYS A 85 18.00 -3.44 -10.52
C CYS A 85 17.55 -3.86 -11.92
N ALA A 86 18.20 -3.33 -12.96
CA ALA A 86 17.81 -3.56 -14.35
C ALA A 86 17.72 -5.04 -14.73
N ALA A 87 18.61 -5.89 -14.19
CA ALA A 87 18.64 -7.33 -14.46
C ALA A 87 17.34 -8.05 -14.07
N ASN A 88 16.57 -7.51 -13.13
CA ASN A 88 15.28 -8.04 -12.69
C ASN A 88 14.10 -7.20 -13.21
N GLY A 89 14.30 -6.36 -14.23
CA GLY A 89 13.29 -5.43 -14.73
C GLY A 89 12.98 -4.27 -13.77
N GLY A 90 13.86 -4.03 -12.79
CA GLY A 90 13.74 -2.98 -11.79
C GLY A 90 14.26 -1.61 -12.23
N PRO A 91 14.41 -0.66 -11.28
CA PRO A 91 15.05 0.63 -11.50
C PRO A 91 16.39 0.51 -12.25
N PRO A 92 16.59 1.23 -13.38
CA PRO A 92 17.79 1.05 -14.19
C PRO A 92 19.04 1.67 -13.56
N ASN A 93 18.87 2.74 -12.79
CA ASN A 93 19.90 3.43 -12.03
C ASN A 93 19.24 4.38 -11.02
N VAL A 94 20.02 5.06 -10.16
CA VAL A 94 19.48 6.01 -9.17
C VAL A 94 18.70 7.16 -9.84
N PRO A 95 19.21 7.84 -10.90
CA PRO A 95 18.43 8.86 -11.61
C PRO A 95 17.10 8.36 -12.20
N GLY A 96 17.09 7.14 -12.74
CA GLY A 96 15.91 6.50 -13.34
C GLY A 96 14.97 5.84 -12.34
N CYS A 97 15.34 5.76 -11.06
CA CYS A 97 14.58 5.06 -10.03
C CYS A 97 13.18 5.63 -9.83
N ARG A 98 13.09 6.95 -9.64
CA ARG A 98 11.79 7.63 -9.49
C ARG A 98 10.91 7.40 -10.71
N GLY A 99 11.46 7.56 -11.92
CA GLY A 99 10.73 7.32 -13.17
C GLY A 99 10.16 5.91 -13.26
N TRP A 100 10.92 4.89 -12.82
CA TRP A 100 10.47 3.50 -12.83
C TRP A 100 9.28 3.25 -11.89
N PHE A 101 9.36 3.73 -10.64
CA PHE A 101 8.26 3.57 -9.68
C PHE A 101 6.99 4.32 -10.12
N TRP A 102 7.14 5.57 -10.56
CA TRP A 102 6.01 6.42 -10.96
C TRP A 102 5.39 5.97 -12.28
N GLY A 103 6.20 5.57 -13.26
CA GLY A 103 5.69 4.98 -14.50
C GLY A 103 4.87 3.72 -14.24
N SER A 104 5.33 2.85 -13.34
CA SER A 104 4.55 1.69 -12.93
C SER A 104 3.30 2.06 -12.14
N ALA A 105 3.33 3.08 -11.29
CA ALA A 105 2.16 3.55 -10.56
C ALA A 105 1.08 4.06 -11.52
N THR A 106 1.45 4.82 -12.55
CA THR A 106 0.52 5.26 -13.60
C THR A 106 -0.09 4.08 -14.36
N ALA A 107 0.74 3.12 -14.80
CA ALA A 107 0.24 1.92 -15.49
C ALA A 107 -0.70 1.09 -14.61
N GLN A 108 -0.35 0.93 -13.33
CA GLN A 108 -1.13 0.21 -12.34
C GLN A 108 -2.46 0.90 -12.02
N GLN A 109 -2.50 2.23 -11.89
CA GLN A 109 -3.75 2.97 -11.64
C GLN A 109 -4.72 2.82 -12.80
N LYS A 110 -4.23 2.90 -14.04
CA LYS A 110 -5.04 2.62 -15.24
C LYS A 110 -5.57 1.17 -15.23
N TRP A 111 -4.69 0.21 -14.96
CA TRP A 111 -5.08 -1.20 -14.84
C TRP A 111 -6.15 -1.42 -13.75
N LEU A 112 -6.01 -0.77 -12.60
CA LEU A 112 -6.98 -0.87 -11.51
C LEU A 112 -8.35 -0.35 -11.95
N GLU A 113 -8.39 0.83 -12.57
CA GLU A 113 -9.63 1.43 -13.07
C GLU A 113 -10.34 0.50 -14.06
N GLU A 114 -9.61 -0.04 -15.04
CA GLU A 114 -10.15 -1.02 -16.00
C GLU A 114 -10.72 -2.26 -15.32
N LYS A 115 -10.03 -2.79 -14.30
CA LYS A 115 -10.49 -3.99 -13.58
C LYS A 115 -11.66 -3.72 -12.65
N LEU A 116 -11.71 -2.55 -12.00
CA LEU A 116 -12.84 -2.13 -11.17
C LEU A 116 -14.10 -1.92 -12.03
N ALA A 117 -13.95 -1.29 -13.19
CA ALA A 117 -15.03 -1.06 -14.15
C ALA A 117 -15.62 -2.37 -14.69
N ALA A 118 -14.77 -3.38 -14.92
CA ALA A 118 -15.19 -4.70 -15.40
C ALA A 118 -15.69 -5.65 -14.29
N SER A 119 -15.50 -5.31 -13.02
CA SER A 119 -15.81 -6.20 -11.90
C SER A 119 -17.31 -6.19 -11.56
N ASP A 120 -17.89 -7.40 -11.56
CA ASP A 120 -19.22 -7.75 -11.07
C ASP A 120 -19.24 -8.25 -9.61
N ALA A 121 -18.13 -8.10 -8.87
CA ALA A 121 -18.04 -8.54 -7.49
C ALA A 121 -18.93 -7.70 -6.56
N ASN A 122 -19.44 -8.32 -5.50
CA ASN A 122 -20.22 -7.64 -4.46
C ASN A 122 -19.36 -6.71 -3.62
N TRP A 123 -18.09 -7.07 -3.41
CA TRP A 123 -17.11 -6.27 -2.67
C TRP A 123 -15.85 -6.08 -3.49
N LYS A 124 -15.40 -4.83 -3.63
CA LYS A 124 -14.19 -4.44 -4.33
C LYS A 124 -13.23 -3.81 -3.31
N ILE A 125 -12.09 -4.47 -3.11
CA ILE A 125 -11.13 -4.13 -2.06
C ILE A 125 -9.77 -3.85 -2.68
N VAL A 126 -9.16 -2.72 -2.36
CA VAL A 126 -7.74 -2.47 -2.64
C VAL A 126 -6.92 -2.89 -1.42
N ASN A 127 -5.83 -3.61 -1.65
CA ASN A 127 -4.81 -3.94 -0.66
C ASN A 127 -3.50 -3.30 -1.13
N THR A 128 -2.84 -2.50 -0.29
CA THR A 128 -1.59 -1.83 -0.64
C THR A 128 -0.75 -1.51 0.60
N HIS A 129 0.51 -1.11 0.43
CA HIS A 129 1.37 -0.84 1.59
C HIS A 129 1.15 0.56 2.18
N PHE A 130 1.19 1.61 1.36
CA PHE A 130 1.16 2.98 1.87
C PHE A 130 -0.16 3.33 2.54
N PRO A 131 -0.12 4.16 3.59
CA PRO A 131 -1.26 4.40 4.46
C PRO A 131 -2.51 4.97 3.77
N CYS A 132 -3.66 4.81 4.43
CA CYS A 132 -4.84 5.63 4.16
C CYS A 132 -4.48 7.13 4.04
N GLY A 133 -5.17 7.85 3.16
CA GLY A 133 -4.87 9.26 2.84
C GLY A 133 -4.04 9.42 1.55
N TYR A 134 -3.16 8.48 1.23
CA TYR A 134 -2.40 8.53 -0.02
C TYR A 134 -3.31 8.28 -1.22
N ASP A 135 -3.04 8.98 -2.33
CA ASP A 135 -3.82 8.94 -3.57
C ASP A 135 -5.34 9.19 -3.38
N SER A 136 -5.73 10.00 -2.39
CA SER A 136 -7.13 10.23 -2.01
C SER A 136 -8.03 10.58 -3.19
N GLY A 137 -7.64 11.56 -4.01
CA GLY A 137 -8.41 11.97 -5.18
C GLY A 137 -8.61 10.85 -6.20
N PHE A 138 -7.65 9.94 -6.37
CA PHE A 138 -7.81 8.77 -7.24
C PHE A 138 -8.80 7.78 -6.63
N TYR A 139 -8.66 7.43 -5.35
CA TYR A 139 -9.55 6.48 -4.70
C TYR A 139 -10.99 6.99 -4.54
N LYS A 140 -11.20 8.29 -4.31
CA LYS A 140 -12.52 8.93 -4.37
C LYS A 140 -13.20 8.70 -5.72
N ARG A 141 -12.46 8.91 -6.82
CA ARG A 141 -12.98 8.64 -8.17
C ARG A 141 -13.30 7.16 -8.37
N MET A 142 -12.43 6.25 -7.91
CA MET A 142 -12.67 4.81 -8.03
C MET A 142 -13.91 4.35 -7.24
N LYS A 143 -14.15 4.93 -6.05
CA LYS A 143 -15.40 4.71 -5.31
C LYS A 143 -16.60 5.19 -6.11
N ALA A 144 -16.59 6.46 -6.52
CA ALA A 144 -17.72 7.10 -7.16
C ALA A 144 -18.10 6.45 -8.51
N MET A 145 -17.09 6.08 -9.31
CA MET A 145 -17.31 5.59 -10.68
C MET A 145 -17.47 4.07 -10.75
N HIS A 146 -16.81 3.32 -9.86
CA HIS A 146 -16.68 1.88 -9.99
C HIS A 146 -17.00 1.08 -8.72
N GLY A 147 -17.42 1.73 -7.64
CA GLY A 147 -17.84 1.06 -6.41
C GLY A 147 -16.69 0.42 -5.64
N LEU A 148 -15.52 1.08 -5.56
CA LEU A 148 -14.47 0.67 -4.63
C LEU A 148 -14.95 0.86 -3.17
N ASP A 149 -15.01 -0.23 -2.40
CA ASP A 149 -15.62 -0.23 -1.05
C ASP A 149 -14.61 0.04 0.05
N LEU A 150 -13.45 -0.63 -0.03
CA LEU A 150 -12.48 -0.71 1.07
C LEU A 150 -11.05 -0.62 0.57
N ILE A 151 -10.21 0.06 1.34
CA ILE A 151 -8.76 0.07 1.19
C ILE A 151 -8.12 -0.48 2.47
N VAL A 152 -7.28 -1.50 2.30
CA VAL A 152 -6.49 -2.13 3.37
C VAL A 152 -5.04 -1.71 3.18
N THR A 153 -4.44 -1.12 4.23
CA THR A 153 -3.07 -0.63 4.16
C THR A 153 -2.19 -1.09 5.31
N GLY A 154 -0.89 -0.79 5.23
CA GLY A 154 0.10 -1.02 6.28
C GLY A 154 0.99 0.21 6.47
N HIS A 155 2.31 -0.01 6.41
CA HIS A 155 3.39 0.99 6.53
C HIS A 155 3.49 1.70 7.89
N ARG A 156 2.41 2.28 8.41
CA ARG A 156 2.39 2.86 9.77
C ARG A 156 2.23 1.76 10.79
N HIS A 157 3.13 1.74 11.78
CA HIS A 157 3.24 0.64 12.74
C HIS A 157 2.21 0.72 13.87
N GLN A 158 0.93 0.85 13.51
CA GLN A 158 -0.21 0.87 14.41
C GLN A 158 -1.46 0.40 13.66
N GLN A 159 -2.57 0.28 14.38
CA GLN A 159 -3.87 -0.08 13.80
C GLN A 159 -4.77 1.15 13.78
N GLU A 160 -5.33 1.49 12.62
CA GLU A 160 -6.17 2.70 12.46
C GLU A 160 -7.42 2.38 11.65
N LEU A 161 -8.58 2.75 12.17
CA LEU A 161 -9.85 2.70 11.44
C LEU A 161 -10.19 4.11 10.93
N TRP A 162 -10.13 4.30 9.61
CA TRP A 162 -10.38 5.57 8.94
C TRP A 162 -11.80 5.63 8.41
N TRP A 163 -12.64 6.40 9.11
CA TRP A 163 -14.02 6.66 8.75
C TRP A 163 -14.45 8.01 9.35
N THR A 164 -15.45 8.66 8.76
CA THR A 164 -15.88 10.02 9.15
C THR A 164 -16.47 10.11 10.55
N GLY A 165 -16.96 9.01 11.09
CA GLY A 165 -17.44 8.92 12.48
C GLY A 165 -16.36 8.72 13.53
N THR A 166 -15.07 8.65 13.15
CA THR A 166 -13.99 8.39 14.11
C THR A 166 -13.92 9.47 15.20
N LYS A 167 -13.72 9.04 16.45
CA LYS A 167 -13.49 9.95 17.59
C LYS A 167 -12.02 10.27 17.83
N SER A 168 -11.11 9.61 17.11
CA SER A 168 -9.67 9.84 17.25
C SER A 168 -9.27 11.15 16.58
N LYS A 169 -8.94 12.18 17.39
CA LYS A 169 -8.46 13.48 16.85
C LYS A 169 -7.23 13.31 15.95
N TYR A 170 -6.36 12.38 16.32
CA TYR A 170 -5.18 12.03 15.54
C TYR A 170 -5.55 11.56 14.13
N ILE A 171 -6.51 10.64 14.01
CA ILE A 171 -6.98 10.17 12.68
C ILE A 171 -7.70 11.31 11.94
N GLN A 172 -8.55 12.08 12.61
CA GLN A 172 -9.25 13.23 12.01
C GLN A 172 -8.27 14.25 11.41
N ASP A 173 -7.14 14.54 12.08
CA ASP A 173 -6.12 15.47 11.58
C ASP A 173 -5.50 14.96 10.28
N PHE A 174 -5.17 13.66 10.22
CA PHE A 174 -4.66 13.03 9.01
C PHE A 174 -5.71 12.96 7.89
N MET A 175 -6.96 12.68 8.22
CA MET A 175 -8.06 12.70 7.25
C MET A 175 -8.21 14.09 6.62
N ARG A 176 -8.24 15.15 7.42
CA ARG A 176 -8.31 16.53 6.90
C ARG A 176 -7.10 16.89 6.04
N LYS A 177 -5.89 16.53 6.48
CA LYS A 177 -4.65 16.81 5.72
C LYS A 177 -4.62 16.14 4.35
N ASN A 178 -5.20 14.94 4.25
CA ASN A 178 -5.17 14.14 3.02
C ASN A 178 -6.46 14.20 2.20
N ASP A 179 -7.36 15.13 2.51
CA ASP A 179 -8.68 15.24 1.86
C ASP A 179 -9.43 13.88 1.90
N TRP A 180 -9.50 13.23 3.07
CA TRP A 180 -10.21 11.97 3.26
C TRP A 180 -11.53 12.18 4.00
N ASP A 181 -12.65 11.86 3.36
CA ASP A 181 -14.01 12.15 3.83
C ASP A 181 -14.99 11.01 3.42
N ASP A 182 -16.30 11.27 3.48
CA ASP A 182 -17.33 10.29 3.10
C ASP A 182 -17.31 9.91 1.61
N ALA A 183 -16.71 10.73 0.75
CA ALA A 183 -16.51 10.41 -0.66
C ALA A 183 -15.32 9.45 -0.87
N SER A 184 -14.48 9.22 0.14
CA SER A 184 -13.41 8.23 0.09
C SER A 184 -13.93 6.82 0.47
N PRO A 185 -13.29 5.74 -0.02
CA PRO A 185 -13.55 4.40 0.50
C PRO A 185 -13.33 4.32 2.01
N ALA A 186 -13.98 3.36 2.67
CA ALA A 186 -13.56 2.99 4.01
C ALA A 186 -12.10 2.54 3.94
N CYS A 187 -11.32 2.84 4.98
CA CYS A 187 -9.92 2.45 5.00
C CYS A 187 -9.49 2.03 6.39
N PHE A 188 -8.59 1.05 6.47
CA PHE A 188 -7.88 0.81 7.71
C PHE A 188 -6.41 0.52 7.46
N ILE A 189 -5.61 0.92 8.44
CA ILE A 189 -4.19 0.65 8.50
C ILE A 189 -3.98 -0.52 9.45
N SER A 190 -3.37 -1.60 8.97
CA SER A 190 -3.04 -2.77 9.79
C SER A 190 -1.52 -3.03 9.85
N GLY A 191 -0.74 -1.99 10.17
CA GLY A 191 0.72 -2.12 10.31
C GLY A 191 1.20 -2.42 11.73
N GLY A 192 0.33 -2.38 12.74
CA GLY A 192 0.61 -2.79 14.13
C GLY A 192 0.58 -4.30 14.35
N GLY A 193 0.91 -5.11 13.34
CA GLY A 193 0.81 -6.58 13.41
C GLY A 193 1.92 -7.28 14.22
N GLY A 194 2.86 -6.53 14.80
CA GLY A 194 4.00 -7.10 15.53
C GLY A 194 5.30 -7.18 14.71
N GLY A 195 5.58 -6.19 13.85
CA GLY A 195 6.94 -5.98 13.32
C GLY A 195 7.95 -5.64 14.43
N ILE A 196 9.11 -5.07 14.09
CA ILE A 196 10.18 -4.78 15.08
C ILE A 196 9.64 -4.01 16.30
N VAL A 197 8.78 -3.02 16.09
CA VAL A 197 8.06 -2.29 17.15
C VAL A 197 6.76 -1.69 16.61
N ALA A 198 5.67 -1.73 17.37
CA ALA A 198 4.55 -0.81 17.14
C ALA A 198 4.91 0.60 17.65
N GLN A 199 4.46 1.62 16.91
CA GLN A 199 4.71 3.02 17.22
C GLN A 199 3.55 3.57 18.05
N LYS A 200 3.83 3.85 19.32
CA LYS A 200 2.90 4.56 20.22
C LYS A 200 3.30 6.03 20.32
N PHE A 201 2.41 6.93 19.90
CA PHE A 201 2.63 8.37 20.00
C PHE A 201 1.95 8.95 21.25
N PHE A 202 2.68 9.73 22.06
CA PHE A 202 2.14 10.32 23.30
C PHE A 202 0.97 11.29 23.05
N TYR A 203 0.92 11.88 21.87
CA TYR A 203 -0.09 12.86 21.46
C TYR A 203 -1.31 12.21 20.79
N ALA A 204 -1.31 10.89 20.58
CA ALA A 204 -2.41 10.18 19.93
C ALA A 204 -3.33 9.48 20.94
N GLN A 205 -4.62 9.42 20.61
CA GLN A 205 -5.68 8.93 21.50
C GLN A 205 -6.00 7.45 21.19
N TYR A 206 -5.43 6.54 21.97
CA TYR A 206 -5.59 5.09 21.79
C TYR A 206 -6.84 4.54 22.51
N GLY A 207 -7.45 3.48 21.97
CA GLY A 207 -8.47 2.66 22.65
C GLY A 207 -9.68 2.24 21.78
N GLY A 208 -10.02 3.05 20.78
CA GLY A 208 -11.09 2.75 19.80
C GLY A 208 -10.52 2.55 18.41
N ASP A 209 -10.71 3.53 17.54
CA ASP A 209 -10.24 3.52 16.14
C ASP A 209 -8.72 3.56 15.97
N LEU A 210 -7.96 3.71 17.07
CA LEU A 210 -6.50 3.71 17.08
C LEU A 210 -6.01 2.78 18.20
N ILE A 211 -5.31 1.70 17.84
CA ILE A 211 -4.67 0.77 18.80
C ILE A 211 -3.23 0.48 18.38
N ASN A 212 -2.40 0.06 19.35
CA ASN A 212 -0.96 -0.12 19.11
C ASN A 212 -0.66 -1.43 18.38
N TYR A 213 -1.15 -2.55 18.91
CA TYR A 213 -1.02 -3.88 18.31
C TYR A 213 -2.40 -4.47 18.04
N GLY A 214 -2.50 -5.29 16.99
CA GLY A 214 -3.72 -6.04 16.71
C GLY A 214 -3.82 -6.47 15.26
N PHE A 215 -5.02 -6.91 14.90
CA PHE A 215 -5.44 -7.22 13.54
C PHE A 215 -6.91 -6.84 13.38
N PHE A 216 -7.35 -6.58 12.15
CA PHE A 216 -8.75 -6.42 11.82
C PHE A 216 -9.33 -7.76 11.38
N HIS A 217 -10.52 -8.08 11.89
CA HIS A 217 -11.32 -9.19 11.41
C HIS A 217 -12.58 -8.61 10.75
N LEU A 218 -12.73 -8.85 9.45
CA LEU A 218 -13.88 -8.40 8.66
C LEU A 218 -14.88 -9.54 8.57
N SER A 219 -16.12 -9.29 8.96
CA SER A 219 -17.25 -10.21 8.84
C SER A 219 -18.41 -9.53 8.12
N ILE A 220 -19.23 -10.33 7.45
CA ILE A 220 -20.46 -9.92 6.76
C ILE A 220 -21.65 -10.45 7.55
#